data_AF-A0A8J3KXA1-F1
#
_entry.id   AF-A0A8J3KXA1-F1
#
_cell.length_a   1.000
_cell.length_b   1.000
_cell.length_c   1.000
_cell.angle_alpha   90.00
_cell.angle_beta   90.00
_cell.angle_gamma   90.00
#
_symmetry.space_group_name_H-M   'P 1'
#
loop_
_entity.id
_entity.type
_entity.pdbx_description
1 polymer ?
#
loop_
_entity_poly.entity_id
_entity_poly.type
_entity_poly.pdbx_seq_one_letter_code
_entity_poly.pdbx_strand_id
1 'polypeptide(L)'
;MSAAAPMTESRPAAVRVLAVLLALTALATASVEWLNWYYAIDGGYPLFVRTGWALLRSLLFLVLIFHLWRGRHGAAPFGLILAVTTLFSLARLVVPRQGAPALPGVLGFGVVAALCLTVVLLLYRSASVQEYLARPKLRWWISRDGLTRKPMPARPQVPGWVLTTRVAVFSYSALMLVACVVAAGRLFDGDVGLLPVIVGWFVFALLVSYVALFLSIFLVKGKRWVRLQLVLLTLLVLVVHLPLCLAMLGVDGLVRDGGPLLVAALLALWGLWRAGRNGHFTPAPSSAAQPDPAPTAATR
;
A
#
# COMPACT_ATOMS: atom_id res chain seq x y z
N MET A 1 21.94 45.00 -5.61
CA MET A 1 21.51 44.00 -4.60
C MET A 1 20.10 43.54 -4.96
N SER A 2 19.95 42.43 -5.68
CA SER A 2 18.62 41.88 -5.99
C SER A 2 18.14 41.03 -4.83
N ALA A 3 17.06 41.47 -4.19
CA ALA A 3 16.39 40.71 -3.15
C ALA A 3 15.82 39.42 -3.75
N ALA A 4 16.35 38.27 -3.32
CA ALA A 4 15.76 36.98 -3.61
C ALA A 4 14.39 36.92 -2.90
N ALA A 5 13.31 36.91 -3.68
CA ALA A 5 11.96 36.74 -3.14
C ALA A 5 11.90 35.45 -2.29
N PRO A 6 11.28 35.47 -1.10
CA PRO A 6 11.07 34.26 -0.34
C PRO A 6 10.13 33.36 -1.15
N MET A 7 10.67 32.33 -1.79
CA MET A 7 9.88 31.22 -2.32
C MET A 7 9.22 30.51 -1.14
N THR A 8 8.08 31.03 -0.70
CA THR A 8 7.15 30.28 0.15
C THR A 8 6.68 29.11 -0.71
N GLU A 9 7.20 27.93 -0.39
CA GLU A 9 6.83 26.65 -1.01
C GLU A 9 5.38 26.34 -0.60
N SER A 10 4.44 27.07 -1.18
CA SER A 10 3.02 26.99 -0.88
C SER A 10 2.53 25.63 -1.37
N ARG A 11 2.08 24.81 -0.41
CA ARG A 11 1.56 23.47 -0.72
C ARG A 11 0.27 23.63 -1.54
N PRO A 12 0.10 22.86 -2.63
CA PRO A 12 -1.13 22.90 -3.40
C PRO A 12 -2.35 22.68 -2.51
N ALA A 13 -3.43 23.43 -2.74
CA ALA A 13 -4.66 23.29 -1.95
C ALA A 13 -5.18 21.84 -1.97
N ALA A 14 -5.04 21.14 -3.11
CA ALA A 14 -5.40 19.73 -3.26
C ALA A 14 -4.67 18.80 -2.26
N VAL A 15 -3.39 19.06 -1.95
CA VAL A 15 -2.62 18.25 -0.99
C VAL A 15 -3.10 18.49 0.44
N ARG A 16 -3.49 19.73 0.76
CA ARG A 16 -4.08 20.07 2.07
C ARG A 16 -5.45 19.42 2.23
N VAL A 17 -6.31 19.53 1.23
CA VAL A 17 -7.63 18.88 1.20
C VAL A 17 -7.50 17.37 1.35
N LEU A 18 -6.57 16.74 0.61
CA LEU A 18 -6.30 15.31 0.73
C LEU A 18 -5.84 14.93 2.14
N ALA A 19 -4.95 15.71 2.76
CA ALA A 19 -4.53 15.47 4.14
C ALA A 19 -5.69 15.56 5.15
N VAL A 20 -6.59 16.54 4.97
CA VAL A 20 -7.80 16.67 5.79
C VAL A 20 -8.72 15.47 5.58
N LEU A 21 -8.98 15.06 4.33
CA LEU A 21 -9.80 13.88 4.03
C LEU A 21 -9.22 12.61 4.66
N LEU A 22 -7.90 12.43 4.64
CA LEU A 22 -7.24 11.30 5.28
C LEU A 22 -7.38 11.33 6.81
N ALA A 23 -7.27 12.52 7.43
CA ALA A 23 -7.50 12.68 8.86
C ALA A 23 -8.96 12.36 9.22
N LEU A 24 -9.92 12.85 8.42
CA LEU A 24 -11.34 12.53 8.57
C LEU A 24 -11.60 11.03 8.39
N THR A 25 -10.93 10.38 7.44
CA THR A 25 -11.04 8.92 7.23
C THR A 25 -10.52 8.15 8.45
N ALA A 26 -9.38 8.57 9.01
CA ALA A 26 -8.81 7.96 10.21
C ALA A 26 -9.74 8.12 11.42
N LEU A 27 -10.28 9.32 11.62
CA LEU A 27 -11.25 9.61 12.70
C LEU A 27 -12.53 8.79 12.53
N ALA A 28 -13.14 8.82 11.34
CA ALA A 28 -14.35 8.05 11.06
C ALA A 28 -14.12 6.54 11.27
N THR A 29 -12.99 6.01 10.83
CA THR A 29 -12.63 4.59 11.05
C THR A 29 -12.51 4.28 12.55
N ALA A 30 -11.84 5.14 13.32
CA ALA A 30 -11.70 4.97 14.76
C ALA A 30 -13.04 5.07 15.50
N SER A 31 -13.89 6.04 15.13
CA SER A 31 -15.23 6.22 15.73
C SER A 31 -16.14 5.04 15.44
N VAL A 32 -16.13 4.53 14.21
CA VAL A 32 -16.91 3.34 13.83
C VAL A 32 -16.43 2.10 14.58
N GLU A 33 -15.12 1.93 14.75
CA GLU A 33 -14.56 0.82 15.52
C GLU A 33 -14.91 0.93 17.00
N TRP A 34 -14.82 2.13 17.58
CA TRP A 34 -15.21 2.40 18.95
C TRP A 34 -16.69 2.06 19.18
N LEU A 35 -17.56 2.48 18.27
CA LEU A 35 -18.99 2.18 18.33
C LEU A 35 -19.25 0.67 18.24
N ASN A 36 -18.53 -0.01 17.35
CA ASN A 36 -18.62 -1.46 17.22
C ASN A 36 -18.14 -2.19 18.48
N TRP A 37 -17.08 -1.70 19.13
CA TRP A 37 -16.59 -2.25 20.39
C TRP A 37 -17.61 -2.05 21.52
N TYR A 38 -18.24 -0.86 21.58
CA TYR A 38 -19.26 -0.53 22.59
C TYR A 38 -20.52 -1.40 22.47
N TYR A 39 -20.96 -1.72 21.25
CA TYR A 39 -22.14 -2.57 21.03
C TYR A 39 -21.83 -4.07 20.95
N ALA A 40 -20.56 -4.49 21.05
CA ALA A 40 -20.21 -5.90 21.00
C ALA A 40 -20.59 -6.60 22.32
N ILE A 41 -21.53 -7.54 22.23
CA ILE A 41 -22.02 -8.32 23.38
C ILE A 41 -20.99 -9.40 23.79
N ASP A 42 -20.18 -9.90 22.85
CA ASP A 42 -19.15 -10.92 23.09
C ASP A 42 -17.73 -10.33 22.98
N GLY A 43 -17.10 -10.08 24.14
CA GLY A 43 -15.76 -9.50 24.27
C GLY A 43 -14.58 -10.46 24.02
N GLY A 44 -14.65 -11.32 23.00
CA GLY A 44 -13.65 -12.36 22.76
C GLY A 44 -12.31 -11.88 22.13
N TYR A 45 -11.28 -12.73 22.19
CA TYR A 45 -9.95 -12.49 21.59
C TYR A 45 -9.99 -12.03 20.11
N PRO A 46 -10.84 -12.59 19.22
CA PRO A 46 -10.94 -12.13 17.85
C PRO A 46 -11.43 -10.68 17.72
N LEU A 47 -12.23 -10.19 18.67
CA LEU A 47 -12.65 -8.78 18.69
C LEU A 47 -11.45 -7.89 19.01
N PHE A 48 -10.66 -8.25 20.04
CA PHE A 48 -9.47 -7.51 20.44
C PHE A 48 -8.45 -7.36 19.31
N VAL A 49 -8.10 -8.48 18.64
CA VAL A 49 -7.17 -8.46 17.49
C VAL A 49 -7.68 -7.54 16.38
N ARG A 50 -8.98 -7.59 16.09
CA ARG A 50 -9.60 -6.79 15.02
C ARG A 50 -9.66 -5.30 15.39
N THR A 51 -9.97 -4.96 16.64
CA THR A 51 -9.93 -3.58 17.13
C THR A 51 -8.51 -3.03 17.08
N GLY A 52 -7.51 -3.82 17.52
CA GLY A 52 -6.10 -3.46 17.40
C GLY A 52 -5.68 -3.22 15.95
N TRP A 53 -6.15 -4.05 15.03
CA TRP A 53 -5.88 -3.87 13.60
C TRP A 53 -6.58 -2.65 12.99
N ALA A 54 -7.78 -2.32 13.45
CA ALA A 54 -8.48 -1.10 13.04
C ALA A 54 -7.75 0.16 13.52
N LEU A 55 -7.26 0.18 14.76
CA LEU A 55 -6.44 1.27 15.28
C LEU A 55 -5.12 1.41 14.51
N LEU A 56 -4.49 0.28 14.15
CA LEU A 56 -3.30 0.29 13.31
C LEU A 56 -3.60 0.92 11.94
N ARG A 57 -4.74 0.60 11.31
CA ARG A 57 -5.15 1.22 10.03
C ARG A 57 -5.35 2.73 10.18
N SER A 58 -5.99 3.19 11.26
CA SER A 58 -6.09 4.63 11.55
C SER A 58 -4.70 5.26 11.66
N LEU A 59 -3.75 4.63 12.35
CA LEU A 59 -2.36 5.09 12.41
C LEU A 59 -1.67 5.10 11.03
N LEU A 60 -1.93 4.10 10.18
CA LEU A 60 -1.40 4.05 8.82
C LEU A 60 -1.93 5.22 7.95
N PHE A 61 -3.16 5.69 8.18
CA PHE A 61 -3.67 6.90 7.51
C PHE A 61 -2.88 8.16 7.94
N LEU A 62 -2.48 8.27 9.21
CA LEU A 62 -1.60 9.34 9.66
C LEU A 62 -0.19 9.22 9.05
N VAL A 63 0.36 8.01 8.98
CA VAL A 63 1.63 7.75 8.30
C VAL A 63 1.53 8.10 6.80
N LEU A 64 0.38 7.91 6.17
CA LEU A 64 0.13 8.30 4.79
C LEU A 64 0.10 9.83 4.64
N ILE A 65 -0.50 10.58 5.56
CA ILE A 65 -0.43 12.06 5.58
C ILE A 65 1.04 12.51 5.60
N PHE A 66 1.85 11.88 6.45
CA PHE A 66 3.28 12.17 6.52
C PHE A 66 4.02 11.83 5.21
N HIS A 67 3.68 10.71 4.57
CA HIS A 67 4.24 10.33 3.27
C HIS A 67 3.84 11.31 2.16
N LEU A 68 2.60 11.80 2.17
CA LEU A 68 2.11 12.83 1.26
C LEU A 68 2.84 14.15 1.46
N TRP A 69 3.00 14.61 2.71
CA TRP A 69 3.74 15.83 3.02
C TRP A 69 5.22 15.70 2.63
N ARG A 70 5.80 14.51 2.82
CA ARG A 70 7.15 14.20 2.31
C ARG A 70 7.21 14.08 0.80
N GLY A 71 6.09 14.05 0.07
CA GLY A 71 6.05 13.99 -1.39
C GLY A 71 6.58 12.67 -1.92
N ARG A 72 6.34 11.56 -1.20
CA ARG A 72 6.83 10.25 -1.63
C ARG A 72 5.91 9.67 -2.69
N HIS A 73 6.49 9.29 -3.83
CA HIS A 73 5.77 8.56 -4.91
C HIS A 73 5.01 7.32 -4.41
N GLY A 74 5.48 6.68 -3.33
CA GLY A 74 4.83 5.50 -2.74
C GLY A 74 3.52 5.81 -2.01
N ALA A 75 3.18 7.08 -1.78
CA ALA A 75 1.95 7.46 -1.08
C ALA A 75 0.69 7.03 -1.86
N ALA A 76 0.72 7.06 -3.19
CA ALA A 76 -0.41 6.70 -4.03
C ALA A 76 -0.80 5.22 -3.94
N PRO A 77 0.11 4.27 -4.19
CA PRO A 77 -0.22 2.86 -4.05
C PRO A 77 -0.47 2.45 -2.59
N PHE A 78 0.22 3.08 -1.63
CA PHE A 78 -0.03 2.85 -0.21
C PHE A 78 -1.45 3.28 0.20
N GLY A 79 -1.89 4.47 -0.23
CA GLY A 79 -3.24 4.95 0.03
C GLY A 79 -4.33 4.09 -0.61
N LEU A 80 -4.09 3.56 -1.81
CA LEU A 80 -5.04 2.65 -2.46
C LEU A 80 -5.25 1.37 -1.65
N ILE A 81 -4.16 0.71 -1.25
CA ILE A 81 -4.22 -0.53 -0.48
C ILE A 81 -4.88 -0.28 0.87
N LEU A 82 -4.53 0.83 1.52
CA LEU A 82 -5.10 1.19 2.81
C LEU A 82 -6.61 1.48 2.71
N ALA A 83 -7.06 2.15 1.64
CA ALA A 83 -8.47 2.41 1.39
C ALA A 83 -9.26 1.11 1.13
N VAL A 84 -8.75 0.24 0.26
CA VAL A 84 -9.41 -1.04 -0.07
C VAL A 84 -9.50 -1.93 1.17
N THR A 85 -8.39 -2.11 1.89
CA THR A 85 -8.36 -2.94 3.12
C THR A 85 -9.31 -2.38 4.19
N THR A 86 -9.46 -1.06 4.27
CA THR A 86 -10.43 -0.41 5.15
C THR A 86 -11.86 -0.71 4.74
N LEU A 87 -12.18 -0.66 3.44
CA LEU A 87 -13.51 -0.96 2.94
C LEU A 87 -13.94 -2.40 3.26
N PHE A 88 -13.07 -3.38 2.97
CA PHE A 88 -13.33 -4.79 3.30
C PHE A 88 -13.46 -5.03 4.80
N SER A 89 -12.62 -4.37 5.60
CA SER A 89 -12.72 -4.48 7.05
C SER A 89 -14.03 -3.91 7.60
N LEU A 90 -14.57 -2.86 6.99
CA LEU A 90 -15.81 -2.23 7.42
C LEU A 90 -17.05 -2.90 6.84
N ALA A 91 -16.94 -3.64 5.73
CA ALA A 91 -18.04 -4.44 5.18
C ALA A 91 -18.66 -5.38 6.23
N ARG A 92 -17.90 -5.79 7.25
CA ARG A 92 -18.39 -6.56 8.40
C ARG A 92 -19.55 -5.91 9.17
N LEU A 93 -19.62 -4.57 9.17
CA LEU A 93 -20.66 -3.83 9.90
C LEU A 93 -22.01 -3.91 9.20
N VAL A 94 -21.98 -4.25 7.90
CA VAL A 94 -23.16 -4.34 7.04
C VAL A 94 -23.64 -5.79 6.94
N VAL A 95 -22.77 -6.79 7.14
CA VAL A 95 -23.17 -8.20 7.13
C VAL A 95 -23.84 -8.56 8.46
N PRO A 96 -25.16 -8.80 8.48
CA PRO A 96 -25.86 -9.12 9.72
C PRO A 96 -25.48 -10.53 10.17
N ARG A 97 -25.15 -10.67 11.46
CA ARG A 97 -24.97 -12.00 12.09
C ARG A 97 -26.32 -12.68 12.36
N GLN A 98 -27.35 -11.89 12.70
CA GLN A 98 -28.76 -12.28 12.77
C GLN A 98 -29.62 -11.01 12.55
N GLY A 99 -30.72 -11.10 11.78
CA GLY A 99 -31.64 -9.99 11.54
C GLY A 99 -31.18 -8.93 10.52
N ALA A 100 -31.76 -7.73 10.58
CA ALA A 100 -31.39 -6.60 9.72
C ALA A 100 -30.11 -5.92 10.22
N PRO A 101 -29.25 -5.38 9.32
CA PRO A 101 -28.04 -4.69 9.73
C PRO A 101 -28.40 -3.44 10.54
N ALA A 102 -27.66 -3.20 11.63
CA ALA A 102 -27.86 -2.02 12.45
C ALA A 102 -27.65 -0.75 11.59
N LEU A 103 -28.68 0.10 11.49
CA LEU A 103 -28.63 1.41 10.81
C LEU A 103 -27.34 2.21 11.07
N PRO A 104 -26.83 2.34 12.31
CA PRO A 104 -25.56 3.05 12.55
C PRO A 104 -24.35 2.39 11.86
N GLY A 105 -24.32 1.06 11.73
CA GLY A 105 -23.24 0.34 11.03
C GLY A 105 -23.26 0.58 9.52
N VAL A 106 -24.46 0.63 8.92
CA VAL A 106 -24.63 0.93 7.48
C VAL A 106 -24.25 2.36 7.16
N LEU A 107 -24.67 3.32 7.99
CA LEU A 107 -24.30 4.73 7.84
C LEU A 107 -22.78 4.94 8.00
N GLY A 108 -22.19 4.34 9.04
CA GLY A 108 -20.74 4.38 9.27
C GLY A 108 -19.95 3.80 8.09
N PHE A 109 -20.39 2.66 7.56
CA PHE A 109 -19.81 2.07 6.34
C PHE A 109 -19.93 3.01 5.14
N GLY A 110 -21.11 3.58 4.89
CA GLY A 110 -21.34 4.48 3.76
C GLY A 110 -20.43 5.72 3.80
N VAL A 111 -20.30 6.35 4.98
CA VAL A 111 -19.41 7.51 5.18
C VAL A 111 -17.95 7.15 4.93
N VAL A 112 -17.43 6.08 5.53
CA VAL A 112 -16.03 5.71 5.35
C VAL A 112 -15.75 5.24 3.92
N ALA A 113 -16.68 4.52 3.30
CA ALA A 113 -16.58 4.11 1.90
C ALA A 113 -16.48 5.31 0.97
N ALA A 114 -17.35 6.32 1.16
CA ALA A 114 -17.32 7.56 0.40
C ALA A 114 -16.01 8.32 0.60
N LEU A 115 -15.52 8.42 1.84
CA LEU A 115 -14.23 9.04 2.15
C LEU A 115 -13.06 8.31 1.49
N CYS A 116 -13.00 6.99 1.60
CA CYS A 116 -11.97 6.16 0.96
C CYS A 116 -11.98 6.31 -0.56
N LEU A 117 -13.16 6.26 -1.19
CA LEU A 117 -13.30 6.45 -2.63
C LEU A 117 -12.86 7.85 -3.04
N THR A 118 -13.27 8.87 -2.30
CA THR A 118 -12.88 10.27 -2.56
C THR A 118 -11.37 10.45 -2.45
N VAL A 119 -10.74 9.88 -1.41
CA VAL A 119 -9.29 9.86 -1.26
C VAL A 119 -8.63 9.21 -2.47
N VAL A 120 -9.05 8.01 -2.88
CA VAL A 120 -8.47 7.30 -4.03
C VAL A 120 -8.65 8.09 -5.33
N LEU A 121 -9.83 8.66 -5.56
CA LEU A 121 -10.11 9.49 -6.73
C LEU A 121 -9.22 10.74 -6.77
N LEU A 122 -9.09 11.47 -5.66
CA LEU A 122 -8.19 12.63 -5.61
C LEU A 122 -6.73 12.21 -5.85
N LEU A 123 -6.32 11.07 -5.29
CA LEU A 123 -4.93 10.62 -5.37
C LEU A 123 -4.52 10.19 -6.78
N TYR A 124 -5.43 9.54 -7.52
CA TYR A 124 -5.14 9.05 -8.88
C TYR A 124 -5.60 9.98 -10.01
N ARG A 125 -6.67 10.76 -9.82
CA ARG A 125 -7.23 11.61 -10.87
C ARG A 125 -6.70 13.05 -10.86
N SER A 126 -6.20 13.55 -9.74
CA SER A 126 -5.71 14.93 -9.66
C SER A 126 -4.28 15.06 -10.21
N ALA A 127 -4.15 15.73 -11.37
CA ALA A 127 -2.85 16.06 -11.96
C ALA A 127 -1.96 16.85 -10.98
N SER A 128 -2.55 17.78 -10.22
CA SER A 128 -1.82 18.59 -9.22
C SER A 128 -1.18 17.76 -8.09
N VAL A 129 -1.83 16.66 -7.68
CA VAL A 129 -1.29 15.75 -6.66
C VAL A 129 -0.17 14.91 -7.26
N GLN A 130 -0.35 14.38 -8.47
CA GLN A 130 0.67 13.60 -9.14
C GLN A 130 1.93 14.42 -9.43
N GLU A 131 1.76 15.65 -9.93
CA GLU A 131 2.87 16.59 -10.13
C GLU A 131 3.57 16.91 -8.81
N TYR A 132 2.83 17.16 -7.73
CA TYR A 132 3.43 17.42 -6.42
C TYR A 132 4.24 16.22 -5.90
N LEU A 133 3.74 15.00 -6.11
CA LEU A 133 4.46 13.77 -5.76
C LEU A 133 5.66 13.51 -6.67
N ALA A 134 5.68 14.07 -7.89
CA ALA A 134 6.74 13.91 -8.87
C ALA A 134 7.82 15.00 -8.84
N ARG A 135 7.60 16.09 -8.11
CA ARG A 135 8.56 17.21 -8.05
C ARG A 135 9.85 16.81 -7.33
N PRO A 136 11.04 17.01 -7.95
CA PRO A 136 12.31 16.85 -7.26
C PRO A 136 12.42 17.88 -6.14
N LYS A 137 12.57 17.42 -4.89
CA LYS A 137 12.65 18.30 -3.72
C LYS A 137 14.06 18.85 -3.53
N LEU A 138 14.14 20.13 -3.18
CA LEU A 138 15.37 20.76 -2.72
C LEU A 138 15.70 20.28 -1.31
N ARG A 139 16.93 19.82 -1.11
CA ARG A 139 17.44 19.45 0.21
C ARG A 139 18.61 20.36 0.55
N TRP A 140 18.70 20.73 1.82
CA TRP A 140 19.84 21.46 2.34
C TRP A 140 21.06 20.54 2.33
N TRP A 141 22.11 20.98 1.62
CA TRP A 141 23.40 20.33 1.60
C TRP A 141 24.43 21.28 2.21
N ILE A 142 25.18 20.77 3.18
CA ILE A 142 26.37 21.44 3.70
C ILE A 142 27.49 21.22 2.68
N SER A 143 27.87 22.29 1.99
CA SER A 143 29.05 22.36 1.12
C SER A 143 30.17 23.06 1.87
N ARG A 144 31.42 22.94 1.36
CA ARG A 144 32.56 23.70 1.89
C ARG A 144 32.37 25.22 1.80
N ASP A 145 31.52 25.68 0.87
CA ASP A 145 31.18 27.10 0.65
C ASP A 145 29.93 27.57 1.44
N GLY A 146 29.38 26.74 2.33
CA GLY A 146 28.21 27.05 3.17
C GLY A 146 26.98 26.17 2.92
N LEU A 147 25.84 26.55 3.53
CA LEU A 147 24.55 25.88 3.31
C LEU A 147 23.99 26.25 1.94
N THR A 148 24.01 25.30 1.01
CA THR A 148 23.38 25.47 -0.30
C THR A 148 22.16 24.57 -0.44
N ARG A 149 21.08 25.13 -0.98
CA ARG A 149 19.87 24.36 -1.31
C ARG A 149 20.06 23.79 -2.71
N LYS A 150 20.44 22.51 -2.81
CA LYS A 150 20.59 21.83 -4.09
C LYS A 150 19.37 20.92 -4.35
N PRO A 151 18.88 20.86 -5.60
CA PRO A 151 17.91 19.83 -5.97
C PRO A 151 18.54 18.46 -5.69
N MET A 152 17.80 17.59 -5.00
CA MET A 152 18.27 16.24 -4.74
C MET A 152 18.57 15.55 -6.08
N PRO A 153 19.69 14.81 -6.23
CA PRO A 153 19.97 14.08 -7.46
C PRO A 153 18.73 13.26 -7.82
N ALA A 154 18.24 13.46 -9.05
CA ALA A 154 17.02 12.84 -9.53
C ALA A 154 17.17 11.32 -9.36
N ARG A 155 16.45 10.75 -8.39
CA ARG A 155 16.40 9.29 -8.27
C ARG A 155 15.81 8.78 -9.59
N PRO A 156 16.35 7.67 -10.15
CA PRO A 156 15.76 7.05 -11.33
C PRO A 156 14.26 6.93 -11.10
N GLN A 157 13.46 7.58 -11.94
CA GLN A 157 12.02 7.58 -11.77
C GLN A 157 11.53 6.15 -11.95
N VAL A 158 11.30 5.46 -10.84
CA VAL A 158 10.74 4.11 -10.87
C VAL A 158 9.33 4.25 -11.43
N PRO A 159 8.98 3.53 -12.50
CA PRO A 159 7.65 3.63 -13.11
C PRO A 159 6.56 3.44 -12.04
N GLY A 160 5.54 4.29 -12.06
CA GLY A 160 4.47 4.27 -11.05
C GLY A 160 3.86 2.88 -10.85
N TRP A 161 3.68 2.12 -11.93
CA TRP A 161 3.15 0.75 -11.88
C TRP A 161 4.09 -0.26 -11.21
N VAL A 162 5.40 -0.11 -11.37
CA VAL A 162 6.38 -0.95 -10.65
C VAL A 162 6.28 -0.69 -9.15
N LEU A 163 6.09 0.57 -8.76
CA LEU A 163 5.89 0.93 -7.36
C LEU A 163 4.57 0.37 -6.82
N THR A 164 3.48 0.44 -7.59
CA THR A 164 2.19 -0.18 -7.23
C THR A 164 2.34 -1.68 -7.01
N THR A 165 2.99 -2.40 -7.92
CA THR A 165 3.26 -3.84 -7.75
C THR A 165 4.07 -4.10 -6.49
N ARG A 166 5.11 -3.30 -6.20
CA ARG A 166 5.91 -3.48 -4.97
C ARG A 166 5.05 -3.33 -3.72
N VAL A 167 4.30 -2.23 -3.59
CA VAL A 167 3.49 -1.99 -2.40
C VAL A 167 2.40 -3.07 -2.25
N ALA A 168 1.78 -3.50 -3.36
CA ALA A 168 0.79 -4.57 -3.35
C ALA A 168 1.38 -5.91 -2.88
N VAL A 169 2.54 -6.31 -3.40
CA VAL A 169 3.18 -7.57 -2.99
C VAL A 169 3.67 -7.49 -1.54
N PHE A 170 4.17 -6.35 -1.08
CA PHE A 170 4.51 -6.16 0.35
C PHE A 170 3.31 -6.22 1.28
N SER A 171 2.10 -5.96 0.77
CA SER A 171 0.88 -6.08 1.58
C SER A 171 0.44 -7.52 1.81
N TYR A 172 0.93 -8.49 1.03
CA TYR A 172 0.56 -9.90 1.21
C TYR A 172 0.92 -10.41 2.59
N SER A 173 2.16 -10.20 3.04
CA SER A 173 2.60 -10.69 4.35
C SER A 173 1.79 -10.06 5.49
N ALA A 174 1.52 -8.76 5.43
CA ALA A 174 0.67 -8.09 6.41
C ALA A 174 -0.73 -8.68 6.46
N LEU A 175 -1.38 -8.87 5.31
CA LEU A 175 -2.73 -9.46 5.24
C LEU A 175 -2.76 -10.91 5.74
N MET A 176 -1.74 -11.69 5.39
CA MET A 176 -1.62 -13.07 5.83
C MET A 176 -1.39 -13.20 7.33
N LEU A 177 -0.55 -12.32 7.91
CA LEU A 177 -0.27 -12.31 9.34
C LEU A 177 -1.50 -11.96 10.16
N VAL A 178 -2.34 -11.03 9.69
CA VAL A 178 -3.59 -10.67 10.38
C VAL A 178 -4.51 -11.88 10.49
N ALA A 179 -4.79 -12.54 9.38
CA ALA A 179 -5.62 -13.74 9.36
C ALA A 179 -5.04 -14.83 10.27
N CYS A 180 -3.71 -15.00 10.26
CA CYS A 180 -3.01 -15.95 11.11
C CYS A 180 -3.15 -15.62 12.61
N VAL A 181 -3.04 -14.35 13.01
CA VAL A 181 -3.24 -13.93 14.40
C VAL A 181 -4.71 -14.08 14.82
N VAL A 182 -5.65 -13.81 13.92
CA VAL A 182 -7.08 -14.05 14.20
C VAL A 182 -7.35 -15.55 14.35
N ALA A 183 -6.75 -16.40 13.51
CA ALA A 183 -6.85 -17.85 13.62
C ALA A 183 -6.20 -18.40 14.90
N ALA A 184 -5.13 -17.76 15.39
CA ALA A 184 -4.52 -18.07 16.70
C ALA A 184 -5.50 -17.90 17.87
N GLY A 185 -6.58 -17.13 17.70
CA GLY A 185 -7.70 -17.08 18.63
C GLY A 185 -8.26 -18.45 19.00
N ARG A 186 -8.32 -19.38 18.04
CA ARG A 186 -8.83 -20.75 18.27
C ARG A 186 -7.97 -21.57 19.21
N LEU A 187 -6.69 -21.23 19.38
CA LEU A 187 -5.83 -21.88 20.36
C LEU A 187 -6.31 -21.58 21.79
N PHE A 188 -6.85 -20.38 22.02
CA PHE A 188 -7.43 -20.01 23.32
C PHE A 188 -8.78 -20.69 23.58
N ASP A 189 -9.47 -21.14 22.52
CA ASP A 189 -10.71 -21.91 22.59
C ASP A 189 -10.47 -23.42 22.83
N GLY A 190 -9.21 -23.85 22.96
CA GLY A 190 -8.82 -25.23 23.29
C GLY A 190 -8.38 -26.10 22.11
N ASP A 191 -8.39 -25.58 20.87
CA ASP A 191 -8.01 -26.32 19.66
C ASP A 191 -6.49 -26.38 19.45
N VAL A 192 -5.74 -26.93 20.42
CA VAL A 192 -4.28 -27.01 20.39
C VAL A 192 -3.74 -27.79 19.19
N GLY A 193 -4.53 -28.72 18.64
CA GLY A 193 -4.19 -29.47 17.43
C GLY A 193 -3.99 -28.61 16.17
N LEU A 194 -4.46 -27.36 16.17
CA LEU A 194 -4.27 -26.41 15.06
C LEU A 194 -2.95 -25.64 15.12
N LEU A 195 -2.20 -25.76 16.24
CA LEU A 195 -0.91 -25.08 16.43
C LEU A 195 0.07 -25.26 15.26
N PRO A 196 0.34 -26.47 14.72
CA PRO A 196 1.29 -26.63 13.62
C PRO A 196 0.83 -25.92 12.34
N VAL A 197 -0.49 -25.88 12.08
CA VAL A 197 -1.06 -25.19 10.91
C VAL A 197 -0.89 -23.68 11.05
N ILE A 198 -1.16 -23.13 12.24
CA ILE A 198 -1.02 -21.70 12.53
C ILE A 198 0.44 -21.27 12.48
N VAL A 199 1.35 -22.04 13.07
CA VAL A 199 2.80 -21.78 13.00
C VAL A 199 3.29 -21.87 11.56
N GLY A 200 2.88 -22.90 10.81
CA GLY A 200 3.21 -23.04 9.39
C GLY A 200 2.73 -21.86 8.54
N TRP A 201 1.50 -21.38 8.79
CA TRP A 201 0.94 -20.20 8.13
C TRP A 201 1.73 -18.94 8.49
N PHE A 202 2.09 -18.74 9.76
CA PHE A 202 2.91 -17.62 10.20
C PHE A 202 4.29 -17.61 9.53
N VAL A 203 4.99 -18.75 9.55
CA VAL A 203 6.29 -18.92 8.88
C VAL A 203 6.17 -18.66 7.38
N PHE A 204 5.12 -19.18 6.74
CA PHE A 204 4.86 -18.94 5.32
C PHE A 204 4.66 -17.44 5.02
N ALA A 205 3.89 -16.72 5.84
CA ALA A 205 3.72 -15.27 5.68
C ALA A 205 5.03 -14.50 5.82
N LEU A 206 5.92 -14.91 6.73
CA LEU A 206 7.27 -14.34 6.84
C LEU A 206 8.14 -14.64 5.61
N LEU A 207 8.14 -15.88 5.13
CA LEU A 207 8.86 -16.27 3.93
C LEU A 207 8.41 -15.47 2.71
N VAL A 208 7.09 -15.30 2.53
CA VAL A 208 6.52 -14.44 1.47
C VAL A 208 7.05 -13.01 1.58
N SER A 209 7.19 -12.46 2.79
CA SER A 209 7.77 -11.12 3.01
C SER A 209 9.22 -11.02 2.53
N TYR A 210 10.06 -12.01 2.85
CA TYR A 210 11.46 -12.04 2.41
C TYR A 210 11.59 -12.24 0.90
N VAL A 211 10.80 -13.14 0.32
CA VAL A 211 10.77 -13.36 -1.14
C VAL A 211 10.27 -12.10 -1.85
N ALA A 212 9.21 -11.46 -1.34
CA ALA A 212 8.70 -10.19 -1.84
C ALA A 212 9.77 -9.10 -1.83
N LEU A 213 10.52 -8.97 -0.72
CA LEU A 213 11.63 -8.02 -0.59
C LEU A 213 12.70 -8.27 -1.66
N PHE A 214 13.13 -9.52 -1.80
CA PHE A 214 14.12 -9.96 -2.78
C PHE A 214 13.65 -9.66 -4.21
N LEU A 215 12.45 -10.11 -4.59
CA LEU A 215 11.88 -9.88 -5.93
C LEU A 215 11.68 -8.40 -6.21
N SER A 216 11.30 -7.60 -5.22
CA SER A 216 11.15 -6.14 -5.34
C SER A 216 12.45 -5.45 -5.78
N ILE A 217 13.61 -5.90 -5.29
CA ILE A 217 14.92 -5.34 -5.69
C ILE A 217 15.18 -5.61 -7.17
N PHE A 218 14.95 -6.85 -7.63
CA PHE A 218 15.19 -7.22 -9.03
C PHE A 218 14.11 -6.71 -9.99
N LEU A 219 12.92 -6.42 -9.49
CA LEU A 219 11.84 -5.81 -10.28
C LEU A 219 12.23 -4.40 -10.74
N VAL A 220 12.85 -3.61 -9.86
CA VAL A 220 13.38 -2.28 -10.19
C VAL A 220 14.51 -2.36 -11.22
N LYS A 221 15.30 -3.45 -11.20
CA LYS A 221 16.35 -3.72 -12.19
C LYS A 221 15.83 -4.20 -13.55
N GLY A 222 14.52 -4.30 -13.76
CA GLY A 222 13.94 -4.63 -15.05
C GLY A 222 14.17 -6.09 -15.49
N LYS A 223 14.45 -7.02 -14.56
CA LYS A 223 14.70 -8.43 -14.93
C LYS A 223 13.39 -9.15 -15.30
N ARG A 224 13.37 -9.84 -16.45
CA ARG A 224 12.17 -10.52 -16.97
C ARG A 224 11.72 -11.71 -16.12
N TRP A 225 12.65 -12.50 -15.57
CA TRP A 225 12.30 -13.66 -14.73
C TRP A 225 11.50 -13.27 -13.49
N VAL A 226 11.71 -12.04 -12.99
CA VAL A 226 11.04 -11.55 -11.77
C VAL A 226 9.54 -11.45 -11.99
N ARG A 227 9.10 -11.18 -13.22
CA ARG A 227 7.68 -11.16 -13.55
C ARG A 227 7.07 -12.53 -13.33
N LEU A 228 7.69 -13.57 -13.87
CA LEU A 228 7.22 -14.94 -13.70
C LEU A 228 7.23 -15.33 -12.22
N GLN A 229 8.32 -15.04 -11.50
CA GLN A 229 8.43 -15.34 -10.07
C GLN A 229 7.39 -14.61 -9.22
N LEU A 230 7.05 -13.36 -9.56
CA LEU A 230 5.98 -12.62 -8.87
C LEU A 230 4.60 -13.21 -9.17
N VAL A 231 4.33 -13.59 -10.42
CA VAL A 231 3.07 -14.28 -10.77
C VAL A 231 2.96 -15.59 -9.98
N LEU A 232 4.02 -16.40 -9.98
CA LEU A 232 4.06 -17.66 -9.22
C LEU A 232 3.88 -17.42 -7.72
N LEU A 233 4.56 -16.42 -7.14
CA LEU A 233 4.39 -16.04 -5.74
C LEU A 233 2.94 -15.62 -5.44
N THR A 234 2.33 -14.79 -6.28
CA THR A 234 0.94 -14.36 -6.11
C THR A 234 0.00 -15.56 -6.17
N LEU A 235 0.16 -16.46 -7.14
CA LEU A 235 -0.66 -17.68 -7.26
C LEU A 235 -0.49 -18.58 -6.03
N LEU A 236 0.76 -18.83 -5.60
CA LEU A 236 1.06 -19.62 -4.41
C LEU A 236 0.41 -19.03 -3.17
N VAL A 237 0.52 -17.71 -2.98
CA VAL A 237 -0.09 -16.99 -1.86
C VAL A 237 -1.61 -17.16 -1.87
N LEU A 238 -2.28 -17.04 -3.03
CA LEU A 238 -3.73 -17.24 -3.12
C LEU A 238 -4.14 -18.68 -2.85
N VAL A 239 -3.43 -19.65 -3.42
CA VAL A 239 -3.71 -21.09 -3.28
C VAL A 239 -3.50 -21.57 -1.85
N VAL A 240 -2.56 -20.99 -1.10
CA VAL A 240 -2.34 -21.35 0.31
C VAL A 240 -3.28 -20.58 1.23
N HIS A 241 -3.40 -19.26 1.03
CA HIS A 241 -4.10 -18.40 1.98
C HIS A 241 -5.62 -18.51 1.92
N LEU A 242 -6.22 -18.56 0.72
CA LEU A 242 -7.69 -18.60 0.61
C LEU A 242 -8.28 -19.87 1.23
N PRO A 243 -7.73 -21.09 0.99
CA PRO A 243 -8.22 -22.28 1.66
C PRO A 243 -8.00 -22.24 3.18
N LEU A 244 -6.86 -21.71 3.65
CA LEU A 244 -6.62 -21.55 5.09
C LEU A 244 -7.64 -20.60 5.73
N CYS A 245 -7.94 -19.47 5.11
CA CYS A 245 -8.98 -18.56 5.59
C CYS A 245 -10.35 -19.24 5.60
N LEU A 246 -10.71 -19.98 4.57
CA LEU A 246 -11.99 -20.69 4.53
C LEU A 246 -12.08 -21.77 5.61
N ALA A 247 -11.02 -22.57 5.79
CA ALA A 247 -11.00 -23.67 6.75
C ALA A 247 -10.91 -23.19 8.21
N MET A 248 -10.10 -22.17 8.48
CA MET A 248 -9.84 -21.67 9.85
C MET A 248 -10.78 -20.56 10.30
N LEU A 249 -11.35 -19.80 9.38
CA LEU A 249 -12.13 -18.60 9.71
C LEU A 249 -13.53 -18.61 9.08
N GLY A 250 -13.85 -19.63 8.28
CA GLY A 250 -15.12 -19.76 7.57
C GLY A 250 -15.27 -18.76 6.43
N VAL A 251 -16.48 -18.68 5.88
CA VAL A 251 -16.82 -17.77 4.77
C VAL A 251 -16.62 -16.30 5.18
N ASP A 252 -16.95 -15.97 6.44
CA ASP A 252 -16.73 -14.63 6.99
C ASP A 252 -15.27 -14.21 6.95
N GLY A 253 -14.34 -15.06 7.39
CA GLY A 253 -12.91 -14.77 7.31
C GLY A 253 -12.38 -14.77 5.88
N LEU A 254 -12.89 -15.63 5.00
CA LEU A 254 -12.53 -15.62 3.59
C LEU A 254 -12.87 -14.28 2.91
N VAL A 255 -14.07 -13.74 3.14
CA VAL A 255 -14.46 -12.45 2.56
C VAL A 255 -13.65 -11.31 3.17
N ARG A 256 -13.43 -11.33 4.48
CA ARG A 256 -12.80 -10.23 5.23
C ARG A 256 -11.28 -10.16 5.05
N ASP A 257 -10.61 -11.31 5.08
CA ASP A 257 -9.16 -11.40 5.05
C ASP A 257 -8.66 -11.84 3.65
N GLY A 258 -9.39 -12.73 2.98
CA GLY A 258 -9.08 -13.15 1.61
C GLY A 258 -9.45 -12.12 0.54
N GLY A 259 -10.53 -11.36 0.73
CA GLY A 259 -10.96 -10.30 -0.18
C GLY A 259 -9.90 -9.21 -0.43
N PRO A 260 -9.35 -8.57 0.61
CA PRO A 260 -8.24 -7.64 0.45
C PRO A 260 -7.01 -8.24 -0.22
N LEU A 261 -6.69 -9.50 0.08
CA LEU A 261 -5.56 -10.20 -0.55
C LEU A 261 -5.80 -10.40 -2.04
N LEU A 262 -7.02 -10.78 -2.44
CA LEU A 262 -7.40 -10.90 -3.84
C LEU A 262 -7.26 -9.57 -4.58
N VAL A 263 -7.70 -8.46 -3.98
CA VAL A 263 -7.52 -7.14 -4.61
C VAL A 263 -6.04 -6.76 -4.70
N ALA A 264 -5.25 -7.02 -3.65
CA ALA A 264 -3.81 -6.81 -3.71
C ALA A 264 -3.14 -7.69 -4.79
N ALA A 265 -3.60 -8.93 -4.97
CA ALA A 265 -3.16 -9.84 -6.02
C ALA A 265 -3.46 -9.29 -7.42
N LEU A 266 -4.70 -8.88 -7.66
CA LEU A 266 -5.11 -8.27 -8.92
C LEU A 266 -4.33 -6.99 -9.22
N LEU A 267 -4.15 -6.11 -8.22
CA LEU A 267 -3.37 -4.88 -8.37
C LEU A 267 -1.88 -5.16 -8.66
N ALA A 268 -1.29 -6.17 -8.02
CA ALA A 268 0.10 -6.55 -8.27
C ALA A 268 0.28 -7.06 -9.70
N LEU A 269 -0.59 -7.98 -10.13
CA LEU A 269 -0.58 -8.57 -11.48
C LEU A 269 -0.87 -7.52 -12.55
N TRP A 270 -1.85 -6.64 -12.31
CA TRP A 270 -2.20 -5.58 -13.25
C TRP A 270 -1.08 -4.54 -13.37
N GLY A 271 -0.47 -4.13 -12.25
CA GLY A 271 0.71 -3.28 -12.25
C GLY A 271 1.89 -3.91 -13.01
N LEU A 272 2.09 -5.22 -12.85
CA LEU A 272 3.15 -5.97 -13.53
C LEU A 272 2.91 -6.04 -15.04
N TRP A 273 1.66 -6.34 -15.45
CA TRP A 273 1.23 -6.36 -16.84
C TRP A 273 1.42 -5.00 -17.51
N ARG A 274 0.99 -3.93 -16.84
CA ARG A 274 1.07 -2.57 -17.38
C ARG A 274 2.51 -2.07 -17.46
N ALA A 275 3.32 -2.37 -16.46
CA ALA A 275 4.75 -2.10 -16.50
C ALA A 275 5.44 -2.87 -17.64
N GLY A 276 4.89 -4.02 -18.04
CA GLY A 276 5.36 -4.79 -19.17
C GLY A 276 5.02 -4.24 -20.54
N ARG A 277 3.81 -3.69 -20.73
CA ARG A 277 3.40 -3.07 -22.00
C ARG A 277 4.13 -1.76 -22.28
N ASN A 278 4.48 -1.00 -21.24
CA ASN A 278 5.12 0.31 -21.40
C ASN A 278 6.63 0.24 -21.71
N GLY A 279 7.18 -0.93 -22.05
CA GLY A 279 8.59 -1.06 -22.43
C GLY A 279 9.60 -0.79 -21.28
N HIS A 280 9.18 -0.69 -20.02
CA HIS A 280 10.10 -0.42 -18.90
C HIS A 280 11.13 -1.54 -18.61
N PHE A 281 11.10 -2.62 -19.40
CA PHE A 281 11.97 -3.78 -19.27
C PHE A 281 12.65 -4.16 -20.60
N THR A 282 12.53 -3.31 -21.64
CA THR A 282 13.45 -3.39 -22.76
C THR A 282 14.77 -2.77 -22.30
N PRO A 283 15.90 -3.51 -22.37
CA PRO A 283 17.20 -2.89 -22.16
C PRO A 283 17.31 -1.73 -23.14
N ALA A 284 17.81 -0.58 -22.67
CA ALA A 284 18.15 0.51 -23.57
C ALA A 284 18.99 -0.07 -24.70
N PRO A 285 18.73 0.28 -25.97
CA PRO A 285 19.67 -0.08 -27.03
C PRO A 285 21.03 0.36 -26.52
N SER A 286 21.96 -0.60 -26.42
CA SER A 286 23.36 -0.27 -26.21
C SER A 286 23.64 0.84 -27.20
N SER A 287 24.13 1.97 -26.72
CA SER A 287 24.76 2.99 -27.54
C SER A 287 25.91 2.33 -28.29
N ALA A 288 25.56 1.59 -29.35
CA ALA A 288 26.46 1.03 -30.30
C ALA A 288 26.97 2.25 -31.05
N ALA A 289 28.22 2.60 -30.73
CA ALA A 289 29.09 3.48 -31.50
C ALA A 289 28.37 4.72 -32.04
N GLN A 290 28.25 5.75 -31.20
CA GLN A 290 28.34 7.09 -31.75
C GLN A 290 29.77 7.18 -32.33
N PRO A 291 29.96 7.28 -33.66
CA PRO A 291 31.30 7.37 -34.23
C PRO A 291 31.95 8.61 -33.66
N ASP A 292 33.19 8.48 -33.17
CA ASP A 292 33.98 9.63 -32.74
C ASP A 292 33.93 10.72 -33.83
N PRO A 293 33.61 11.97 -33.49
CA PRO A 293 33.77 13.05 -34.44
C PRO A 293 35.24 13.13 -34.83
N ALA A 294 35.52 12.99 -36.13
CA ALA A 294 36.86 12.96 -36.69
C ALA A 294 37.69 14.15 -36.17
N PRO A 295 39.00 13.96 -35.91
CA PRO A 295 39.86 15.04 -35.47
C PRO A 295 39.92 16.12 -36.57
N THR A 296 39.42 17.31 -36.25
CA THR A 296 39.61 18.51 -37.06
C THR A 296 41.10 18.78 -37.18
N ALA A 297 41.65 18.49 -38.35
CA ALA A 297 43.00 18.81 -38.72
C ALA A 297 43.21 20.33 -38.58
N ALA A 298 44.21 20.69 -37.76
CA ALA A 298 44.70 22.05 -37.65
C ALA A 298 45.26 22.51 -39.00
N THR A 299 44.67 23.55 -39.58
CA THR A 299 45.35 24.37 -40.59
C THR A 299 46.05 25.52 -39.89
N ARG A 300 47.38 25.53 -40.03
CA ARG A 300 48.28 26.66 -39.74
C ARG A 300 47.97 27.86 -40.61
#